data_AF-A0AAP4AA39-F1
#
_entry.id   AF-A0AAP4AA39-F1
#
_cell.length_a   1.000
_cell.length_b   1.000
_cell.length_c   1.000
_cell.angle_alpha   90.00
_cell.angle_beta   90.00
_cell.angle_gamma   90.00
#
_symmetry.space_group_name_H-M   'P 1'
#
loop_
_entity.id
_entity.type
_entity.pdbx_description
1 polymer ?
#
loop_
_entity_poly.entity_id
_entity_poly.type
_entity_poly.pdbx_seq_one_letter_code
_entity_poly.pdbx_strand_id
1 'polypeptide(L)'
;MALGYLLIFFVFILVISILGISLLFFLKNRKIKNVLFYFLVVWSILIAYLNASSLPTNYLGQQIMAWLFGSISIIAIIINLKKTGETNMPYTLVTISVFLGIFMMFF
;
A
#
# COMPACT_ATOMS: atom_id res chain seq x y z
N MET A 1 5.15 27.95 -2.64
CA MET A 1 5.33 27.41 -1.27
C MET A 1 4.59 26.08 -1.07
N ALA A 2 3.32 25.94 -1.49
CA ALA A 2 2.55 24.68 -1.36
C ALA A 2 3.20 23.45 -2.06
N LEU A 3 3.79 23.63 -3.24
CA LEU A 3 4.37 22.54 -4.02
C LEU A 3 5.55 21.85 -3.32
N GLY A 4 6.34 22.60 -2.54
CA GLY A 4 7.44 22.05 -1.75
C GLY A 4 6.95 21.15 -0.61
N TYR A 5 5.88 21.53 0.07
CA TYR A 5 5.27 20.70 1.12
C TYR A 5 4.68 19.40 0.56
N LEU A 6 4.09 19.47 -0.63
CA LEU A 6 3.51 18.31 -1.30
C LEU A 6 4.61 17.33 -1.75
N LEU A 7 5.74 17.84 -2.26
CA LEU A 7 6.91 17.02 -2.57
C LEU A 7 7.46 16.32 -1.32
N ILE A 8 7.61 17.05 -0.21
CA ILE A 8 8.08 16.47 1.07
C ILE A 8 7.12 15.36 1.53
N PHE A 9 5.81 15.57 1.38
CA PHE A 9 4.80 14.56 1.72
C PHE A 9 4.92 13.30 0.85
N PHE A 10 5.12 13.43 -0.47
CA PHE A 10 5.37 12.28 -1.34
C PHE A 10 6.65 11.54 -0.98
N VAL A 11 7.74 12.25 -0.70
CA VAL A 11 9.01 11.64 -0.25
C VAL A 11 8.79 10.86 1.04
N PHE A 12 8.04 11.42 1.99
CA PHE A 12 7.69 10.74 3.24
C PHE A 12 6.93 9.42 2.98
N ILE A 13 5.91 9.44 2.11
CA ILE A 13 5.16 8.23 1.74
C ILE A 13 6.06 7.19 1.09
N LEU A 14 6.93 7.62 0.19
CA LEU A 14 7.85 6.75 -0.54
C LEU A 14 8.84 6.10 0.43
N VAL A 15 9.45 6.87 1.33
CA VAL A 15 10.41 6.36 2.32
C VAL A 15 9.77 5.34 3.25
N ILE A 16 8.58 5.64 3.81
CA ILE A 16 7.86 4.69 4.68
C ILE A 16 7.52 3.41 3.94
N SER A 17 7.11 3.52 2.68
CA SER A 17 6.74 2.36 1.88
C SER A 17 7.94 1.46 1.59
N ILE A 18 9.07 2.04 1.16
CA ILE A 18 10.30 1.27 0.91
C ILE A 18 10.81 0.62 2.19
N LEU A 19 10.84 1.36 3.30
CA LEU A 19 11.29 0.83 4.59
C LEU A 19 10.36 -0.29 5.06
N GLY A 20 9.04 -0.09 5.00
CA GLY A 20 8.06 -1.08 5.41
C GLY A 20 8.13 -2.36 4.57
N ILE A 21 8.19 -2.24 3.24
CA ILE A 21 8.33 -3.39 2.33
C ILE A 21 9.66 -4.11 2.59
N SER A 22 10.76 -3.37 2.72
CA SER A 22 12.08 -3.95 2.98
C SER A 22 12.07 -4.74 4.29
N LEU A 23 11.58 -4.13 5.37
CA LEU A 23 11.44 -4.80 6.67
C LEU A 23 10.57 -6.06 6.56
N LEU A 24 9.49 -6.05 5.77
CA LEU A 24 8.59 -7.20 5.61
C LEU A 24 9.31 -8.44 5.08
N PHE A 25 10.23 -8.27 4.13
CA PHE A 25 10.99 -9.37 3.54
C PHE A 25 12.25 -9.76 4.33
N PHE A 26 12.88 -8.81 5.04
CA PHE A 26 14.07 -9.10 5.85
C PHE A 26 13.75 -9.71 7.23
N LEU A 27 12.57 -9.46 7.79
CA LEU A 27 12.22 -9.95 9.13
C LEU A 27 11.98 -11.46 9.18
N LYS A 28 12.81 -12.14 9.99
CA LYS A 28 12.64 -13.57 10.30
C LYS A 28 11.58 -13.83 11.38
N ASN A 29 11.34 -12.88 12.28
CA ASN A 29 10.38 -13.05 13.37
C ASN A 29 8.93 -12.96 12.86
N ARG A 30 8.22 -14.10 12.90
CA ARG A 30 6.84 -14.21 12.39
C ARG A 30 5.85 -13.26 13.08
N LYS A 31 6.01 -12.97 14.37
CA LYS A 31 5.10 -12.05 15.10
C LYS A 31 5.24 -10.62 14.58
N ILE A 32 6.48 -10.12 14.51
CA ILE A 32 6.76 -8.76 14.05
C ILE A 32 6.43 -8.62 12.56
N LYS A 33 6.74 -9.66 11.76
CA LYS A 33 6.38 -9.69 10.34
C LYS A 33 4.87 -9.59 10.12
N ASN A 34 4.06 -10.24 10.96
CA ASN A 34 2.61 -10.15 10.86
C ASN A 34 2.08 -8.75 11.23
N VAL A 35 2.64 -8.12 12.26
CA VAL A 35 2.30 -6.73 12.62
C VAL A 35 2.62 -5.79 11.46
N LEU A 36 3.81 -5.91 10.88
CA LEU A 36 4.25 -5.10 9.75
C LEU A 36 3.40 -5.32 8.50
N PHE A 37 2.96 -6.55 8.25
CA PHE A 37 2.03 -6.88 7.18
C PHE A 37 0.71 -6.10 7.34
N TYR A 38 0.07 -6.16 8.51
CA TYR A 38 -1.17 -5.42 8.75
C TYR A 38 -0.97 -3.91 8.66
N PHE A 39 0.17 -3.41 9.16
CA PHE A 39 0.55 -2.00 8.99
C PHE A 39 0.59 -1.62 7.50
N LEU A 40 1.26 -2.41 6.65
CA LEU A 40 1.34 -2.15 5.22
C LEU A 40 0.00 -2.25 4.50
N VAL A 41 -0.93 -3.09 4.97
CA VAL A 41 -2.28 -3.13 4.41
C VAL A 41 -3.02 -1.83 4.70
N VAL A 42 -3.03 -1.38 5.96
CA VAL A 42 -3.64 -0.09 6.34
C VAL A 42 -2.97 1.06 5.59
N TRP A 43 -1.65 1.01 5.46
CA TRP A 43 -0.87 1.99 4.70
C TRP A 43 -1.26 2.03 3.22
N SER A 44 -1.44 0.87 2.58
CA SER A 44 -1.88 0.78 1.18
C SER A 44 -3.28 1.38 0.99
N ILE A 45 -4.20 1.10 1.91
CA ILE A 45 -5.55 1.65 1.87
C ILE A 45 -5.52 3.18 2.05
N LEU A 46 -4.65 3.70 2.92
CA LEU A 46 -4.45 5.12 3.09
C LEU A 46 -3.94 5.77 1.79
N ILE A 47 -2.98 5.15 1.10
CA ILE A 47 -2.48 5.63 -0.21
C ILE A 47 -3.62 5.64 -1.24
N ALA A 48 -4.43 4.58 -1.31
CA ALA A 48 -5.58 4.51 -2.20
C ALA A 48 -6.61 5.62 -1.92
N TYR A 49 -6.90 5.88 -0.64
CA TYR A 49 -7.78 6.98 -0.24
C TYR A 49 -7.22 8.35 -0.65
N LEU A 50 -5.91 8.58 -0.45
CA LEU A 50 -5.26 9.82 -0.86
C LEU A 50 -5.36 10.02 -2.38
N ASN A 51 -5.06 8.98 -3.17
CA ASN A 51 -5.18 9.03 -4.63
C ASN A 51 -6.62 9.30 -5.11
N ALA A 52 -7.61 8.64 -4.50
CA ALA A 52 -9.00 8.82 -4.89
C ALA A 52 -9.55 10.21 -4.49
N SER A 53 -9.15 10.72 -3.32
CA SER A 53 -9.63 12.01 -2.79
C SER A 53 -8.92 13.21 -3.39
N SER A 54 -7.69 13.05 -3.90
CA SER A 54 -6.99 14.12 -4.62
C SER A 54 -7.55 14.39 -6.01
N LEU A 55 -8.32 13.44 -6.58
CA LEU A 55 -8.88 13.56 -7.91
C LEU A 55 -10.22 14.29 -7.90
N PRO A 56 -10.49 15.18 -8.88
CA PRO A 56 -11.79 15.82 -9.01
C PRO A 56 -12.90 14.78 -9.27
N THR A 57 -14.14 15.07 -8.82
CA THR A 57 -15.26 14.10 -8.83
C THR A 57 -15.70 13.63 -10.21
N ASN A 58 -15.32 14.34 -11.27
CA ASN A 58 -15.56 13.94 -12.66
C ASN A 58 -14.54 12.92 -13.20
N TYR A 59 -13.46 12.61 -12.46
CA TYR A 59 -12.46 11.60 -12.82
C TYR A 59 -12.77 10.22 -12.22
N LEU A 60 -14.02 9.76 -12.36
CA LEU A 60 -14.49 8.51 -11.76
C LEU A 60 -13.64 7.29 -12.13
N GLY A 61 -13.18 7.20 -13.38
CA GLY A 61 -12.34 6.08 -13.83
C GLY A 61 -11.04 5.94 -13.04
N GLN A 62 -10.34 7.05 -12.80
CA GLN A 62 -9.10 7.07 -12.03
C GLN A 62 -9.37 6.84 -10.53
N GLN A 63 -10.44 7.42 -9.98
CA GLN A 63 -10.83 7.15 -8.59
C GLN A 63 -11.12 5.67 -8.35
N ILE A 64 -11.82 5.01 -9.28
CA ILE A 64 -12.08 3.57 -9.21
C ILE A 64 -10.76 2.78 -9.28
N MET A 65 -9.82 3.16 -10.15
CA MET A 65 -8.51 2.51 -10.23
C MET A 65 -7.71 2.64 -8.92
N ALA A 66 -7.73 3.81 -8.28
CA ALA A 66 -7.09 4.01 -6.99
C ALA A 66 -7.64 3.03 -5.93
N TRP A 67 -8.97 2.92 -5.84
CA TRP A 67 -9.62 1.97 -4.93
C TRP A 67 -9.34 0.51 -5.29
N LEU A 68 -9.29 0.17 -6.58
CA LEU A 68 -8.93 -1.18 -7.04
C LEU A 68 -7.53 -1.57 -6.57
N PHE A 69 -6.53 -0.68 -6.73
CA PHE A 69 -5.17 -0.96 -6.26
C PHE A 69 -5.09 -1.11 -4.73
N GLY A 70 -5.82 -0.29 -3.97
CA GLY A 70 -5.94 -0.44 -2.52
C GLY A 70 -6.59 -1.77 -2.12
N SER A 71 -7.62 -2.22 -2.85
CA SER A 71 -8.37 -3.43 -2.53
C SER A 71 -7.55 -4.72 -2.65
N ILE A 72 -6.45 -4.73 -3.44
CA ILE A 72 -5.50 -5.85 -3.52
C ILE A 72 -4.94 -6.20 -2.13
N SER A 73 -4.71 -5.20 -1.28
CA SER A 73 -4.24 -5.42 0.10
C SER A 73 -5.27 -6.14 0.98
N ILE A 74 -6.57 -5.95 0.72
CA ILE A 74 -7.66 -6.64 1.42
C ILE A 74 -7.66 -8.12 1.04
N ILE A 75 -7.46 -8.43 -0.25
CA ILE A 75 -7.32 -9.81 -0.73
C ILE A 75 -6.12 -10.49 -0.04
N ALA A 76 -5.02 -9.76 0.17
CA ALA A 76 -3.86 -10.26 0.90
C ALA A 76 -4.22 -10.66 2.35
N ILE A 77 -5.06 -9.88 3.05
CA ILE A 77 -5.55 -10.26 4.39
C ILE A 77 -6.32 -11.57 4.34
N ILE A 78 -7.25 -11.70 3.39
CA ILE A 78 -8.10 -12.90 3.27
C ILE A 78 -7.24 -14.16 3.09
N ILE A 79 -6.22 -14.09 2.23
CA ILE A 79 -5.29 -15.20 2.00
C ILE A 79 -4.47 -15.50 3.25
N ASN A 80 -3.95 -14.48 3.95
CA ASN A 80 -3.20 -14.67 5.19
C ASN A 80 -4.06 -15.35 6.28
N LEU A 81 -5.32 -14.93 6.43
CA LEU A 81 -6.24 -15.50 7.42
C LEU A 81 -6.63 -16.96 7.12
N LYS A 82 -6.79 -17.32 5.84
CA LYS A 82 -7.10 -18.69 5.43
C LYS A 82 -5.96 -19.68 5.66
N LYS A 83 -4.77 -19.21 6.09
CA LYS A 83 -3.56 -20.02 6.38
C LYS A 83 -3.28 -21.06 5.27
N THR A 84 -3.54 -20.70 4.01
CA THR A 84 -3.27 -21.55 2.86
C THR A 84 -1.76 -21.62 2.62
N GLY A 85 -1.10 -22.50 3.38
CA GLY A 85 0.35 -22.77 3.33
C GLY A 85 1.23 -21.63 3.85
N GLU A 86 2.50 -21.94 4.12
CA GLU A 86 3.55 -20.95 4.43
C GLU A 86 4.01 -20.22 3.15
N THR A 87 3.06 -19.63 2.43
CA THR A 87 3.36 -18.92 1.19
C THR A 87 3.61 -17.45 1.47
N ASN A 88 4.61 -16.87 0.81
CA ASN A 88 4.86 -15.42 0.86
C ASN A 88 3.84 -14.62 0.03
N MET A 89 2.82 -15.28 -0.54
CA MET A 89 1.83 -14.69 -1.44
C MET A 89 1.11 -13.46 -0.85
N PRO A 90 0.65 -13.45 0.43
CA PRO A 90 0.05 -12.25 1.02
C PRO A 90 1.01 -11.06 1.06
N TYR A 91 2.30 -11.31 1.33
CA TYR A 91 3.32 -10.27 1.42
C TYR A 91 3.62 -9.67 0.04
N THR A 92 3.65 -10.50 -1.00
CA THR A 92 3.80 -10.03 -2.38
C THR A 92 2.60 -9.20 -2.81
N LEU A 93 1.37 -9.61 -2.47
CA LEU A 93 0.15 -8.88 -2.82
C LEU A 93 0.08 -7.49 -2.16
N VAL A 94 0.40 -7.38 -0.86
CA VAL A 94 0.42 -6.06 -0.21
C VAL A 94 1.53 -5.17 -0.80
N THR A 95 2.66 -5.76 -1.18
CA THR A 95 3.75 -5.03 -1.83
C THR A 95 3.34 -4.47 -3.18
N ILE A 96 2.67 -5.28 -4.01
CA ILE A 96 2.13 -4.84 -5.31
C ILE A 96 1.10 -3.73 -5.12
N SER A 97 0.20 -3.88 -4.13
CA SER A 97 -0.82 -2.88 -3.79
C SER A 97 -0.19 -1.53 -3.44
N VAL A 98 0.81 -1.53 -2.55
CA VAL A 98 1.55 -0.32 -2.16
C VAL A 98 2.29 0.28 -3.37
N PHE A 99 2.97 -0.55 -4.17
CA PHE A 99 3.73 -0.08 -5.33
C PHE A 99 2.84 0.58 -6.39
N LEU A 100 1.69 -0.04 -6.70
CA LEU A 100 0.70 0.53 -7.61
C LEU A 100 0.10 1.84 -7.07
N GLY A 101 -0.17 1.90 -5.76
CA GLY A 101 -0.62 3.12 -5.11
C GLY A 101 0.40 4.27 -5.21
N ILE A 102 1.68 3.98 -4.98
CA ILE A 102 2.76 4.96 -5.15
C ILE A 102 2.90 5.37 -6.61
N PHE A 103 2.86 4.41 -7.53
CA PHE A 103 2.95 4.70 -8.96
C PHE A 103 1.86 5.69 -9.38
N MET A 104 0.61 5.46 -8.96
CA MET A 104 -0.51 6.35 -9.23
C MET A 104 -0.40 7.73 -8.55
N MET A 105 0.38 7.89 -7.49
CA MET A 105 0.63 9.22 -6.91
C MET A 105 1.48 10.11 -7.82
N PHE A 106 2.29 9.51 -8.69
CA PHE A 106 3.18 10.25 -9.60
C PHE A 106 2.64 10.42 -11.02
N PHE A 107 1.59 9.68 -11.40
CA PHE A 107 1.03 9.63 -12.76
C PHE A 107 -0.49 9.80 -12.75
#